data_AF-A0A9W9Z127-F1
#
_entry.id   AF-A0A9W9Z127-F1
#
_cell.length_a   1.000
_cell.length_b   1.000
_cell.length_c   1.000
_cell.angle_alpha   90.00
_cell.angle_beta   90.00
_cell.angle_gamma   90.00
#
_symmetry.space_group_name_H-M   'P 1'
#
loop_
_entity.id
_entity.type
_entity.pdbx_description
1 polymer ?
#
loop_
_entity_poly.entity_id
_entity_poly.type
_entity_poly.pdbx_seq_one_letter_code
_entity_poly.pdbx_strand_id
1 'polypeptide(L)'
;MSSILIAVCVKLVITQVNNVGSNHTIRVHMSCRSEVDGGSGQFCCQNCGVTHLNEMLNKPGQQKSHQFTGKWQYNLSLELNDSDSSIEACLTDQTAEQLLQMTASQFADHVKNTQEQVLESVLAQECLFGISSIRGRCQIDAICLTS
;
A
#
# COMPACT_ATOMS: atom_id res chain seq x y z
N MET A 1 -7.95 24.91 12.83
CA MET A 1 -8.26 23.64 13.52
C MET A 1 -7.02 22.77 13.46
N SER A 2 -6.32 22.66 14.58
CA SER A 2 -5.04 21.94 14.69
C SER A 2 -5.28 20.45 14.45
N SER A 3 -4.64 19.88 13.43
CA SER A 3 -4.61 18.43 13.26
C SER A 3 -3.76 17.85 14.38
N ILE A 4 -4.40 17.19 15.35
CA ILE A 4 -3.69 16.48 16.42
C ILE A 4 -3.17 15.19 15.81
N LEU A 5 -1.85 15.06 15.71
CA LEU A 5 -1.19 13.77 15.48
C LEU A 5 -1.32 12.98 16.79
N ILE A 6 -2.33 12.11 16.87
CA ILE A 6 -2.41 11.16 17.98
C ILE A 6 -1.70 9.89 17.51
N ALA A 7 -0.46 9.67 17.96
CA ALA A 7 0.19 8.37 17.83
C ALA A 7 -0.17 7.54 19.06
N VAL A 8 -1.00 6.50 18.89
CA VAL A 8 -1.38 5.58 19.98
C VAL A 8 -0.96 4.16 19.60
N CYS A 9 -0.43 3.44 20.58
CA CYS A 9 -0.28 1.99 20.50
C CYS A 9 -1.51 1.34 21.12
N VAL A 10 -2.31 0.66 20.31
CA VAL A 10 -3.57 0.01 20.73
C VAL A 10 -3.59 -1.45 20.32
N LYS A 11 -4.23 -2.29 21.14
CA LYS A 11 -4.44 -3.71 20.82
C LYS A 11 -5.80 -3.86 20.17
N LEU A 12 -5.83 -4.33 18.93
CA LEU A 12 -7.05 -4.47 18.13
C LEU A 12 -7.04 -5.80 17.37
N VAL A 13 -8.21 -6.22 16.91
CA VAL A 13 -8.40 -7.40 16.06
C VAL A 13 -8.70 -6.96 14.64
N ILE A 14 -8.04 -7.57 13.65
CA ILE A 14 -8.32 -7.33 12.23
C ILE A 14 -9.62 -8.04 11.86
N THR A 15 -10.66 -7.29 11.50
CA THR A 15 -11.96 -7.87 11.11
C THR A 15 -12.17 -7.85 9.61
N GLN A 16 -11.59 -6.89 8.89
CA GLN A 16 -11.65 -6.81 7.44
C GLN A 16 -10.36 -6.23 6.85
N VAL A 17 -10.05 -6.65 5.62
CA VAL A 17 -9.00 -6.04 4.78
C VAL A 17 -9.67 -5.49 3.53
N ASN A 18 -9.55 -4.19 3.32
CA ASN A 18 -10.18 -3.46 2.24
C ASN A 18 -9.12 -2.89 1.28
N ASN A 19 -9.54 -2.59 0.06
CA ASN A 19 -8.75 -1.76 -0.84
C ASN A 19 -9.12 -0.28 -0.70
N VAL A 20 -8.16 0.60 -0.97
CA VAL A 20 -8.41 2.04 -1.02
C VAL A 20 -8.65 2.46 -2.47
N GLY A 21 -9.82 2.15 -3.02
CA GLY A 21 -10.19 2.52 -4.39
C GLY A 21 -10.60 1.30 -5.22
N SER A 22 -9.83 0.98 -6.27
CA SER A 22 -10.19 -0.08 -7.22
C SER A 22 -9.48 -1.41 -6.96
N ASN A 23 -8.26 -1.38 -6.42
CA ASN A 23 -7.40 -2.56 -6.26
C ASN A 23 -6.57 -2.51 -4.97
N HIS A 24 -6.25 -3.69 -4.43
CA HIS A 24 -5.41 -3.89 -3.25
C HIS A 24 -3.93 -3.49 -3.47
N THR A 25 -3.50 -3.50 -4.73
CA THR A 25 -2.21 -2.98 -5.17
C THR A 25 -2.41 -2.09 -6.39
N ILE A 26 -1.59 -1.05 -6.48
CA ILE A 26 -1.56 -0.13 -7.61
C ILE A 26 -0.13 -0.01 -8.10
N ARG A 27 0.03 0.35 -9.38
CA ARG A 27 1.33 0.69 -9.91
C ARG A 27 1.49 2.20 -9.86
N VAL A 28 2.60 2.67 -9.30
CA VAL A 28 2.90 4.10 -9.15
C VAL A 28 4.22 4.47 -9.79
N HIS A 29 4.34 5.70 -10.28
CA HIS A 29 5.61 6.22 -10.73
C HIS A 29 6.57 6.42 -9.55
N MET A 30 7.81 5.96 -9.68
CA MET A 30 8.81 6.01 -8.61
C MET A 30 9.07 7.43 -8.09
N SER A 31 9.09 8.43 -8.97
CA SER A 31 9.44 9.80 -8.59
C SER A 31 8.26 10.58 -7.98
N CYS A 32 7.10 10.58 -8.63
CA CYS A 32 5.97 11.42 -8.21
C CYS A 32 4.88 10.66 -7.43
N ARG A 33 5.01 9.34 -7.27
CA ARG A 33 4.04 8.46 -6.59
C ARG A 33 2.62 8.47 -7.17
N SER A 34 2.41 9.11 -8.32
CA SER A 34 1.13 9.08 -9.01
C SER A 34 0.89 7.70 -9.62
N GLU A 35 -0.36 7.24 -9.54
CA GLU A 35 -0.79 6.01 -10.21
C GLU A 35 -0.51 6.10 -11.71
N VAL A 36 -0.12 4.97 -12.28
CA VAL A 36 0.22 4.83 -13.69
C VAL A 36 -0.67 3.80 -14.33
N ASP A 37 -1.13 4.13 -15.54
CA ASP A 37 -2.02 3.24 -16.27
C ASP A 37 -1.23 2.04 -16.83
N GLY A 38 -1.79 0.85 -16.67
CA GLY A 38 -1.10 -0.43 -16.83
C GLY A 38 -1.62 -1.31 -17.97
N GLY A 39 -2.49 -0.79 -18.82
CA GLY A 39 -2.98 -1.53 -19.98
C GLY A 39 -1.88 -1.73 -21.04
N SER A 40 -1.63 -2.99 -21.44
CA SER A 40 -0.86 -3.38 -22.64
C SER A 40 0.67 -3.20 -22.65
N GLY A 41 1.31 -3.15 -21.48
CA GLY A 41 2.79 -3.11 -21.41
C GLY A 41 3.40 -1.74 -21.70
N GLN A 42 2.58 -0.70 -21.81
CA GLN A 42 3.01 0.67 -22.00
C GLN A 42 2.70 1.49 -20.73
N PHE A 43 3.75 1.92 -20.03
CA PHE A 43 3.63 2.77 -18.85
C PHE A 43 3.47 4.23 -19.27
N CYS A 44 2.52 4.95 -18.67
CA CYS A 44 2.37 6.39 -18.79
C CYS A 44 1.99 7.02 -17.44
N CYS A 45 2.84 7.90 -16.92
CA CYS A 45 2.51 8.74 -15.78
C CYS A 45 1.93 10.06 -16.27
N GLN A 46 0.61 10.25 -16.15
CA GLN A 46 -0.07 11.48 -16.59
C GLN A 46 0.43 12.75 -15.86
N ASN A 47 0.85 12.61 -14.60
CA ASN A 47 1.35 13.74 -13.82
C ASN A 47 2.73 14.24 -14.27
N CYS A 48 3.61 13.32 -14.68
CA CYS A 48 4.97 13.67 -15.13
C CYS A 48 5.13 13.71 -16.66
N GLY A 49 4.14 13.22 -17.42
CA GLY A 49 4.25 13.02 -18.87
C GLY A 49 5.29 11.97 -19.28
N VAL A 50 5.79 11.17 -18.32
CA VAL A 50 6.80 10.13 -18.57
C VAL A 50 6.13 8.89 -19.12
N THR A 51 6.62 8.42 -20.26
CA THR A 51 6.17 7.18 -20.90
C THR A 51 7.33 6.19 -21.04
N HIS A 52 7.01 4.90 -21.14
CA HIS A 52 7.99 3.83 -21.41
C HIS A 52 8.90 4.11 -22.63
N LEU A 53 8.42 4.87 -23.62
CA LEU A 53 9.18 5.25 -24.82
C LEU A 53 10.15 6.41 -24.58
N ASN A 54 9.75 7.43 -23.83
CA ASN A 54 10.63 8.54 -23.47
C ASN A 54 11.74 8.11 -22.50
N GLU A 55 11.54 7.01 -21.75
CA GLU A 55 12.58 6.38 -20.92
C GLU A 55 13.72 5.77 -21.75
N MET A 56 13.41 5.21 -22.93
CA MET A 56 14.40 4.59 -23.82
C MET A 56 15.14 5.60 -24.72
N LEU A 57 14.62 6.82 -24.87
CA LEU A 57 15.14 7.85 -25.80
C LEU A 57 16.14 8.83 -25.17
N ASN A 58 16.61 8.58 -23.93
CA ASN A 58 17.72 9.35 -23.38
C ASN A 58 19.00 9.09 -24.19
N LYS A 59 19.64 10.19 -24.60
CA LYS A 59 20.79 10.27 -25.52
C LYS A 59 21.91 9.25 -25.19
N PRO A 60 22.68 8.80 -26.21
CA PRO A 60 23.81 7.91 -26.00
C PRO A 60 24.81 8.54 -25.02
N GLY A 61 25.01 7.90 -23.85
CA GLY A 61 25.98 8.32 -22.84
C GLY A 61 25.44 8.61 -21.44
N GLN A 62 24.12 8.73 -21.23
CA GLN A 62 23.57 8.77 -19.88
C GLN A 62 23.42 7.36 -19.30
N GLN A 63 23.99 7.12 -18.12
CA GLN A 63 23.78 5.89 -17.36
C GLN A 63 22.27 5.65 -17.23
N LYS A 64 21.81 4.47 -17.69
CA LYS A 64 20.45 3.98 -17.49
C LYS A 64 20.18 3.88 -16.00
N SER A 65 19.67 4.95 -15.41
CA SER A 65 19.15 4.90 -14.05
C SER A 65 17.94 3.96 -14.08
N HIS A 66 18.06 2.81 -13.42
CA HIS A 66 16.98 1.84 -13.22
C HIS A 66 15.88 2.40 -12.28
N GLN A 67 15.86 3.71 -12.01
CA GLN A 67 15.00 4.35 -11.01
C GLN A 67 13.71 4.93 -11.60
N PHE A 68 13.44 4.74 -12.91
CA PHE A 68 12.33 5.39 -13.61
C PHE A 68 11.14 4.47 -13.93
N THR A 69 11.23 3.17 -13.64
CA THR A 69 10.14 2.22 -13.88
C THR A 69 9.05 2.34 -12.80
N GLY A 70 7.78 2.15 -13.17
CA GLY A 70 6.70 2.12 -12.17
C GLY A 70 6.85 0.97 -11.18
N LYS A 71 6.69 1.24 -9.88
CA LYS A 71 6.71 0.24 -8.80
C LYS A 71 5.30 -0.19 -8.40
N TRP A 72 5.16 -1.42 -7.93
CA TRP A 72 3.95 -1.83 -7.22
C TRP A 72 3.93 -1.23 -5.81
N GLN A 73 2.75 -0.81 -5.38
CA GLN A 73 2.48 -0.23 -4.08
C GLN A 73 1.22 -0.89 -3.49
N TYR A 74 1.20 -1.16 -2.19
CA TYR A 74 -0.02 -1.57 -1.52
C TYR A 74 -0.98 -0.39 -1.38
N ASN A 75 -2.26 -0.72 -1.42
CA ASN A 75 -3.35 0.23 -1.37
C ASN A 75 -4.47 -0.35 -0.52
N LEU A 76 -4.14 -0.58 0.75
CA LEU A 76 -4.93 -1.35 1.71
C LEU A 76 -5.38 -0.48 2.89
N SER A 77 -6.59 -0.73 3.37
CA SER A 77 -7.04 -0.32 4.69
C SER A 77 -7.50 -1.54 5.49
N LEU A 78 -7.42 -1.45 6.81
CA LEU A 78 -7.92 -2.45 7.73
C LEU A 78 -9.11 -1.89 8.49
N GLU A 79 -10.15 -2.68 8.65
CA GLU A 79 -11.11 -2.48 9.74
C GLU A 79 -10.59 -3.22 10.97
N LEU A 80 -10.40 -2.44 12.04
CA LEU A 80 -9.83 -2.89 13.31
C LEU A 80 -10.86 -2.69 14.41
N ASN A 81 -11.10 -3.73 15.20
CA ASN A 81 -12.08 -3.70 16.29
C ASN A 81 -11.42 -3.89 17.66
N ASP A 82 -11.93 -3.16 18.65
CA ASP A 82 -11.87 -3.57 20.06
C ASP A 82 -13.24 -4.10 20.50
N SER A 83 -13.44 -4.24 21.82
CA SER A 83 -14.72 -4.70 22.39
C SER A 83 -15.89 -3.75 22.14
N ASP A 84 -15.63 -2.47 21.86
CA ASP A 84 -16.62 -1.39 21.95
C ASP A 84 -16.75 -0.56 20.66
N SER A 85 -15.77 -0.63 19.77
CA SER A 85 -15.65 0.26 18.61
C SER A 85 -14.87 -0.36 17.46
N SER A 86 -15.09 0.18 16.27
CA SER A 86 -14.33 -0.11 15.07
C SER A 86 -13.66 1.16 14.54
N ILE A 87 -12.48 0.99 13.96
CA ILE A 87 -11.78 2.04 13.21
C ILE A 87 -11.31 1.48 11.87
N GLU A 88 -11.35 2.33 10.85
CA GLU A 88 -10.67 2.05 9.59
C GLU A 88 -9.34 2.80 9.55
N ALA A 89 -8.25 2.09 9.22
CA ALA A 89 -6.93 2.68 9.10
C ALA A 89 -6.18 2.18 7.87
N CYS A 90 -5.54 3.10 7.14
CA CYS A 90 -4.75 2.78 5.96
C CYS A 90 -3.40 2.18 6.35
N LEU A 91 -2.93 1.21 5.57
CA LEU A 91 -1.59 0.65 5.71
C LEU A 91 -0.60 1.45 4.86
N THR A 92 0.62 1.62 5.39
CA THR A 92 1.78 1.92 4.55
C THR A 92 2.25 0.67 3.83
N ASP A 93 3.07 0.82 2.77
CA ASP A 93 3.74 -0.32 2.10
C ASP A 93 4.45 -1.20 3.13
N GLN A 94 5.23 -0.59 4.02
CA GLN A 94 6.03 -1.29 5.00
C GLN A 94 5.16 -2.13 5.95
N THR A 95 4.08 -1.55 6.47
CA THR A 95 3.16 -2.26 7.39
C THR A 95 2.36 -3.34 6.67
N ALA A 96 1.97 -3.12 5.41
CA ALA A 96 1.30 -4.14 4.60
C ALA A 96 2.23 -5.33 4.29
N GLU A 97 3.49 -5.06 3.93
CA GLU A 97 4.51 -6.09 3.71
C GLU A 97 4.79 -6.89 4.98
N GLN A 98 4.82 -6.23 6.13
CA GLN A 98 4.99 -6.91 7.42
C GLN A 98 3.79 -7.82 7.75
N LEU A 99 2.57 -7.34 7.49
CA LEU A 99 1.34 -8.08 7.79
C LEU A 99 1.15 -9.29 6.86
N LEU A 100 1.33 -9.10 5.55
CA LEU A 100 1.11 -10.13 4.54
C LEU A 100 2.35 -11.00 4.28
N GLN A 101 3.49 -10.63 4.87
CA GLN A 101 4.79 -11.31 4.72
C GLN A 101 5.25 -11.43 3.25
N MET A 102 4.85 -10.49 2.41
CA MET A 102 5.22 -10.44 0.99
C MET A 102 5.19 -9.01 0.44
N THR A 103 6.03 -8.75 -0.57
CA THR A 103 6.08 -7.46 -1.28
C THR A 103 4.82 -7.21 -2.12
N ALA A 104 4.50 -5.93 -2.38
CA ALA A 104 3.37 -5.57 -3.24
C ALA A 104 3.47 -6.17 -4.66
N SER A 105 4.69 -6.33 -5.19
CA SER A 105 4.93 -6.99 -6.48
C SER A 105 4.57 -8.47 -6.45
N GLN A 106 4.99 -9.20 -5.41
CA GLN A 106 4.67 -10.61 -5.25
C GLN A 106 3.17 -10.82 -5.11
N PHE A 107 2.50 -9.95 -4.33
CA PHE A 107 1.05 -9.98 -4.19
C PHE A 107 0.33 -9.72 -5.52
N ALA A 108 0.77 -8.72 -6.29
CA ALA A 108 0.18 -8.38 -7.58
C ALA A 108 0.31 -9.50 -8.63
N ASP A 109 1.37 -10.31 -8.55
CA ASP A 109 1.62 -11.43 -9.47
C ASP A 109 0.74 -12.67 -9.18
N HIS A 110 0.10 -12.73 -8.00
CA HIS A 110 -0.82 -13.82 -7.66
C HIS A 110 -2.16 -13.72 -8.39
N VAL A 111 -2.75 -14.88 -8.70
CA VAL A 111 -4.14 -14.96 -9.17
C VAL A 111 -5.11 -14.53 -8.07
N LYS A 112 -6.28 -13.98 -8.45
CA LYS A 112 -7.26 -13.41 -7.51
C LYS A 112 -7.59 -14.31 -6.32
N ASN A 113 -7.85 -15.60 -6.55
CA ASN A 113 -8.18 -16.53 -5.46
C ASN A 113 -7.04 -16.65 -4.43
N THR A 114 -5.78 -16.61 -4.87
CA THR A 114 -4.63 -16.65 -3.97
C THR A 114 -4.47 -15.32 -3.23
N GLN A 115 -4.73 -14.20 -3.89
CA GLN A 115 -4.77 -12.89 -3.24
C GLN A 115 -5.80 -12.87 -2.12
N GLU A 116 -7.02 -13.35 -2.37
CA GLU A 116 -8.10 -13.44 -1.38
C GLU A 116 -7.68 -14.30 -0.18
N GLN A 117 -7.09 -15.48 -0.41
CA GLN A 117 -6.59 -16.36 0.67
C GLN A 117 -5.52 -15.68 1.54
N VAL A 118 -4.62 -14.89 0.93
CA VAL A 118 -3.61 -14.14 1.67
C VAL A 118 -4.27 -13.07 2.55
N LEU A 119 -5.25 -12.33 2.03
CA LEU A 119 -5.99 -11.32 2.79
C LEU A 119 -6.83 -11.95 3.91
N GLU A 120 -7.45 -13.10 3.68
CA GLU A 120 -8.21 -13.83 4.69
C GLU A 120 -7.32 -14.39 5.80
N SER A 121 -6.07 -14.74 5.50
CA SER A 121 -5.14 -15.31 6.49
C SER A 121 -4.79 -14.35 7.64
N VAL A 122 -5.00 -13.04 7.45
CA VAL A 122 -4.73 -12.01 8.46
C VAL A 122 -5.95 -11.60 9.27
N LEU A 123 -7.13 -12.12 8.94
CA LEU A 123 -8.36 -11.87 9.70
C LEU A 123 -8.30 -12.57 11.06
N ALA A 124 -9.04 -12.00 12.02
CA ALA A 124 -9.10 -12.45 13.41
C ALA A 124 -7.75 -12.48 14.15
N GLN A 125 -6.69 -11.92 13.55
CA GLN A 125 -5.42 -11.73 14.24
C GLN A 125 -5.53 -10.53 15.19
N GLU A 126 -5.15 -10.76 16.44
CA GLU A 126 -5.02 -9.73 17.45
C GLU A 126 -3.59 -9.18 17.41
N CYS A 127 -3.43 -7.87 17.28
CA CYS A 127 -2.13 -7.23 17.10
C CYS A 127 -2.06 -5.91 17.87
N LEU A 128 -0.83 -5.49 18.18
CA LEU A 128 -0.56 -4.14 18.65
C LEU A 128 -0.29 -3.24 17.44
N PHE A 129 -1.09 -2.19 17.29
CA PHE A 129 -1.00 -1.23 16.20
C PHE A 129 -0.54 0.12 16.72
N GLY A 130 0.50 0.68 16.10
CA GLY A 130 0.84 2.10 16.20
C GLY A 130 0.05 2.86 15.14
N ILE A 131 -0.94 3.65 15.56
CA ILE A 131 -1.84 4.37 14.65
C ILE A 131 -1.65 5.87 14.84
N SER A 132 -1.48 6.58 13.73
CA SER A 132 -1.55 8.04 13.67
C SER A 132 -2.81 8.52 12.98
N SER A 133 -3.33 9.69 13.38
CA SER A 133 -4.42 10.36 12.67
C SER A 133 -3.95 11.71 12.14
N ILE A 134 -4.04 11.91 10.83
CA ILE A 134 -3.71 13.18 10.18
C ILE A 134 -4.92 13.64 9.39
N ARG A 135 -5.46 14.81 9.74
CA ARG A 135 -6.66 15.39 9.11
C ARG A 135 -7.86 14.44 9.10
N GLY A 136 -8.01 13.64 10.16
CA GLY A 136 -9.11 12.69 10.32
C GLY A 136 -8.94 11.37 9.55
N ARG A 137 -7.80 11.13 8.90
CA ARG A 137 -7.46 9.84 8.30
C ARG A 137 -6.51 9.08 9.21
N CYS A 138 -6.88 7.86 9.56
CA CYS A 138 -6.03 6.98 10.35
C CYS A 138 -5.05 6.23 9.45
N GLN A 139 -3.80 6.15 9.87
CA GLN A 139 -2.73 5.41 9.23
C GLN A 139 -2.07 4.50 10.26
N ILE A 140 -1.80 3.26 9.88
CA ILE A 140 -1.03 2.31 10.66
C ILE A 140 0.45 2.53 10.31
N ASP A 141 1.22 2.96 11.30
CA ASP A 141 2.66 3.24 11.17
C ASP A 141 3.51 2.09 11.70
N ALA A 142 2.95 1.24 12.56
CA ALA A 142 3.62 0.08 13.10
C ALA A 142 2.63 -1.05 13.40
N ILE A 143 3.07 -2.29 13.20
CA ILE A 143 2.36 -3.50 13.60
C ILE A 143 3.32 -4.32 14.48
N CYS A 144 2.82 -4.86 15.58
CA CYS A 144 3.50 -5.87 16.36
C CYS A 144 2.58 -7.08 16.48
N LEU A 145 2.94 -8.14 15.77
CA LEU A 145 2.24 -9.43 15.80
C LEU A 145 2.52 -10.06 17.16
N THR A 146 1.49 -10.24 17.98
CA THR A 146 1.64 -10.94 19.26
C THR A 146 1.72 -12.44 18.99
N SER A 147 2.87 -13.03 19.27
CA SER A 147 3.14 -14.47 19.18
C SER A 147 2.35 -15.29 20.20
#